data_AF-A0A9J7BQG8-F1
#
_entry.id   AF-A0A9J7BQG8-F1
#
_cell.length_a   1.000
_cell.length_b   1.000
_cell.length_c   1.000
_cell.angle_alpha   90.00
_cell.angle_beta   90.00
_cell.angle_gamma   90.00
#
_symmetry.space_group_name_H-M   'P 1'
#
loop_
_entity.id
_entity.type
_entity.pdbx_description
1 polymer ?
#
loop_
_entity_poly.entity_id
_entity_poly.type
_entity_poly.pdbx_seq_one_letter_code
_entity_poly.pdbx_strand_id
1 'polypeptide(L)' 'MMTAPLTSIRLDKRLADRAAKVLGVKTRTEAVHRALEEIVKLQDFKNLMKKHGGKHKFEGSDE' A
#
# COMPACT_ATOMS: atom_id res chain seq x y z
N MET A 1 -4.44 10.92 15.62
CA MET A 1 -3.47 10.40 14.64
C MET A 1 -2.10 10.40 15.29
N MET A 2 -1.36 9.29 15.23
CA MET A 2 0.03 9.27 15.68
C MET A 2 0.86 10.21 14.80
N THR A 3 1.45 11.23 15.40
CA THR A 3 2.40 12.12 14.70
C THR A 3 3.68 11.32 14.47
N ALA A 4 3.92 10.93 13.21
CA ALA A 4 5.17 10.29 12.85
C ALA A 4 6.35 11.24 13.13
N PRO A 5 7.50 10.72 13.61
CA PRO A 5 8.69 11.53 13.83
C PRO A 5 9.16 12.13 12.50
N LEU A 6 9.52 13.42 12.53
CA LEU A 6 10.02 14.11 11.35
C LEU A 6 11.42 13.58 11.02
N THR A 7 11.53 12.88 9.90
CA THR A 7 12.79 12.23 9.48
C THR A 7 13.31 12.91 8.22
N SER A 8 14.58 13.32 8.24
CA SER A 8 15.23 13.87 7.06
C SER A 8 15.78 12.75 6.17
N ILE A 9 15.25 12.63 4.96
CA ILE A 9 15.70 11.66 3.94
C ILE A 9 15.89 12.35 2.60
N ARG A 10 16.79 11.82 1.76
CA ARG A 10 16.88 12.23 0.35
C ARG A 10 15.80 11.53 -0.45
N LEU A 11 15.00 12.28 -1.18
CA LEU A 11 13.88 11.78 -1.96
C LEU A 11 13.82 12.50 -3.31
N ASP A 12 13.52 11.76 -4.38
CA ASP A 12 13.18 12.38 -5.66
C ASP A 12 11.86 13.15 -5.52
N LYS A 13 11.97 14.48 -5.50
CA LYS A 13 10.84 15.40 -5.38
C LYS A 13 9.81 15.20 -6.49
N ARG A 14 10.24 14.94 -7.74
CA ARG A 14 9.33 14.78 -8.88
C ARG A 14 8.51 13.50 -8.76
N LEU A 15 9.12 12.44 -8.22
CA LEU A 15 8.40 11.20 -7.92
C LEU A 15 7.35 11.43 -6.84
N ALA A 16 7.70 12.12 -5.76
CA ALA A 16 6.76 12.45 -4.68
C ALA A 16 5.58 13.31 -5.16
N ASP A 17 5.85 14.29 -6.02
CA ASP A 17 4.81 15.15 -6.61
C ASP A 17 3.87 14.34 -7.53
N ARG A 18 4.40 13.38 -8.30
CA ARG A 18 3.58 12.47 -9.11
C ARG A 18 2.74 11.53 -8.24
N ALA A 19 3.33 10.96 -7.20
CA ALA A 19 2.61 10.10 -6.26
C ALA A 19 1.46 10.86 -5.60
N ALA A 20 1.65 12.12 -5.22
CA ALA A 20 0.59 12.95 -4.67
C ALA A 20 -0.60 13.12 -5.63
N LYS A 21 -0.32 13.33 -6.93
CA LYS A 21 -1.35 13.41 -7.98
C LYS A 21 -2.09 12.09 -8.19
N VAL A 22 -1.37 10.98 -8.27
CA VAL A 22 -1.95 9.64 -8.48
C VAL A 22 -2.82 9.24 -7.30
N LEU A 23 -2.37 9.52 -6.08
CA LEU A 23 -3.08 9.17 -4.84
C LEU A 23 -4.16 10.21 -4.43
N GLY A 24 -4.28 11.32 -5.17
CA GLY A 24 -5.25 12.39 -4.91
C GLY A 24 -5.03 13.13 -3.58
N VAL A 25 -3.80 13.15 -3.06
CA VAL A 25 -3.46 13.74 -1.76
C VAL A 25 -2.82 15.11 -1.91
N LYS A 26 -2.96 15.95 -0.87
CA LYS A 26 -2.51 17.35 -0.92
C LYS A 26 -1.03 17.53 -0.61
N THR A 27 -0.41 16.60 0.11
CA THR A 27 0.96 16.75 0.60
C THR A 27 1.87 15.62 0.13
N ARG A 28 3.14 15.94 -0.10
CA ARG A 28 4.18 14.95 -0.41
C ARG A 28 4.38 13.95 0.73
N THR A 29 4.27 14.38 1.98
CA THR A 29 4.38 13.51 3.15
C THR A 29 3.28 12.45 3.16
N GLU A 30 2.03 12.86 2.91
CA GLU A 30 0.90 11.93 2.84
C GLU A 30 1.05 10.97 1.66
N ALA A 31 1.54 11.45 0.51
CA ALA A 31 1.81 10.61 -0.65
C ALA A 31 2.84 9.52 -0.35
N VAL A 32 3.94 9.88 0.33
CA VAL A 32 4.98 8.92 0.74
C VAL A 32 4.42 7.92 1.74
N HIS A 33 3.66 8.37 2.74
CA HIS A 33 3.11 7.47 3.76
C HIS A 33 2.14 6.45 3.16
N ARG A 34 1.18 6.90 2.33
CA ARG A 34 0.23 6.00 1.66
C ARG A 34 0.91 5.04 0.69
N ALA A 35 1.88 5.51 -0.09
CA ALA A 35 2.62 4.63 -1.00
C ALA A 35 3.34 3.49 -0.25
N LEU A 36 3.90 3.79 0.93
CA LEU A 36 4.52 2.78 1.78
C LEU A 36 3.49 1.82 2.39
N GLU A 37 2.32 2.30 2.81
CA GLU A 37 1.26 1.41 3.29
C GLU A 37 0.75 0.47 2.19
N GLU A 38 0.57 0.97 0.97
CA GLU A 38 0.05 0.19 -0.15
C GLU A 38 1.00 -0.95 -0.54
N ILE A 39 2.32 -0.71 -0.55
CA ILE A 39 3.28 -1.77 -0.87
C ILE A 39 3.32 -2.86 0.20
N VAL A 40 3.18 -2.49 1.48
CA VAL A 40 3.10 -3.46 2.59
C VAL A 40 1.82 -4.28 2.49
N LYS A 41 0.66 -3.62 2.32
CA LYS A 41 -0.64 -4.30 2.16
C LYS A 41 -0.64 -5.23 0.93
N LEU A 42 -0.02 -4.81 -0.17
CA LEU A 42 0.11 -5.65 -1.37
C LEU A 42 0.96 -6.88 -1.09
N GLN A 43 2.05 -6.75 -0.33
CA GLN A 43 2.88 -7.90 0.06
C GLN A 43 2.11 -8.85 0.98
N ASP A 44 1.37 -8.34 1.95
CA ASP A 44 0.53 -9.13 2.84
C ASP A 44 -0.57 -9.88 2.07
N PHE A 45 -1.19 -9.20 1.09
CA PHE A 45 -2.16 -9.81 0.19
C PHE A 45 -1.54 -10.95 -0.63
N LYS A 46 -0.35 -10.75 -1.20
CA LYS A 46 0.38 -11.82 -1.91
C LYS A 46 0.69 -13.01 -1.00
N ASN A 47 1.10 -12.74 0.24
CA ASN A 47 1.37 -13.79 1.23
C ASN A 47 0.09 -14.58 1.58
N LEU A 48 -1.04 -13.88 1.76
CA LEU A 48 -2.34 -14.49 2.00
C LEU A 48 -2.76 -15.38 0.82
N MET A 49 -2.64 -14.86 -0.41
CA MET A 49 -2.92 -15.61 -1.64
C MET A 49 -2.01 -16.82 -1.80
N LYS A 50 -0.72 -16.74 -1.46
CA LYS A 50 0.17 -17.90 -1.47
C LYS A 50 -0.22 -18.95 -0.42
N LYS A 51 -0.70 -18.50 0.74
CA LYS A 51 -1.08 -19.40 1.85
C LYS A 51 -2.36 -20.16 1.55
N HIS A 52 -3.33 -19.51 0.91
CA HIS A 52 -4.71 -20.00 0.76
C HIS A 52 -5.17 -20.21 -0.68
N GLY A 53 -4.48 -19.64 -1.67
CA GLY A 53 -4.80 -19.76 -3.09
C GLY A 53 -4.79 -21.22 -3.53
N GLY A 54 -5.92 -21.69 -4.06
CA GLY A 54 -6.11 -23.06 -4.52
C GLY A 54 -6.33 -24.11 -3.42
N LYS A 55 -6.30 -23.75 -2.12
CA LYS A 55 -6.53 -24.68 -1.01
C LYS A 55 -7.97 -24.72 -0.52
N HIS A 56 -8.73 -23.68 -0.82
CA HIS A 56 -10.14 -23.58 -0.46
C HIS A 56 -10.98 -23.98 -1.67
N LYS A 57 -11.82 -25.00 -1.52
CA LYS A 57 -12.93 -25.24 -2.43
C LYS A 57 -14.04 -24.27 -2.05
N PHE A 58 -14.61 -23.58 -3.02
CA PHE A 58 -15.81 -22.78 -2.79
C PHE A 58 -16.94 -23.77 -2.48
N GLU A 59 -17.40 -23.85 -1.23
CA GLU A 59 -18.43 -24.81 -0.79
C GLU A 59 -19.83 -24.53 -1.39
N GLY A 60 -19.98 -23.47 -2.20
CA GLY A 60 -21.23 -23.12 -2.89
C GLY A 60 -21.23 -23.45 -4.39
N SER A 61 -20.67 -24.60 -4.80
CA SER A 61 -20.69 -25.05 -6.21
C SER A 61 -21.30 -26.44 -6.41
N ASP A 62 -22.20 -26.85 -5.52
CA ASP A 62 -23.26 -27.79 -5.82
C ASP A 62 -24.55 -27.24 -5.19
N GLU A 63 -25.47 -26.81 -6.07
CA GLU A 63 -26.86 -26.33 -5.87
C GLU A 63 -27.12 -24.95 -5.23
#